data_AF-A0A349U3Z9-F1
#
_entry.id   AF-A0A349U3Z9-F1
#
_cell.length_a   1.000
_cell.length_b   1.000
_cell.length_c   1.000
_cell.angle_alpha   90.00
_cell.angle_beta   90.00
_cell.angle_gamma   90.00
#
_symmetry.space_group_name_H-M   'P 1'
#
loop_
_entity.id
_entity.type
_entity.pdbx_description
1 polymer ?
#
loop_
_entity_poly.entity_id
_entity_poly.type
_entity_poly.pdbx_seq_one_letter_code
_entity_poly.pdbx_strand_id
1 'polypeptide(L)'
;MIECKNLYGNIEINSNGDFIRTFSYGRHSKKEGIYSPITQNRRHLELIKQIRGAEKNALLRIAFEKNFYNNYRSVVVLANPKTVLNAKFAKKEVRNQVIRADQLAEYIRKVDAEPDAMSSNEKYMENLAQFFVSIHKKPKADYTEKFRILVNETDSDTSEVYPSGEVQSGPDAESNQDVIICPKCGAPMVRCKATKGQNAGNEFYGCSKFPKCRGILNVQ
;
A
#
# COMPACT_ATOMS: atom_id res chain seq x y z
N MET A 1 -11.91 -4.76 -15.83
CA MET A 1 -11.12 -4.17 -14.72
C MET A 1 -10.25 -5.24 -14.10
N ILE A 2 -8.95 -5.01 -14.03
CA ILE A 2 -7.97 -5.96 -13.50
C ILE A 2 -7.40 -5.36 -12.22
N GLU A 3 -7.62 -6.01 -11.08
CA GLU A 3 -7.06 -5.58 -9.79
C GLU A 3 -5.88 -6.47 -9.44
N CYS A 4 -4.68 -5.90 -9.58
CA CYS A 4 -3.45 -6.60 -9.25
C CYS A 4 -3.13 -6.45 -7.76
N LYS A 5 -2.97 -7.56 -7.05
CA LYS A 5 -2.54 -7.59 -5.66
C LYS A 5 -1.23 -8.35 -5.51
N ASN A 6 -0.22 -7.67 -4.96
CA ASN A 6 1.05 -8.30 -4.58
C ASN A 6 0.99 -8.82 -3.14
N LEU A 7 0.06 -9.74 -2.86
CA LEU A 7 -0.07 -10.31 -1.52
C LEU A 7 1.11 -11.24 -1.22
N TYR A 8 1.58 -11.23 0.02
CA TYR A 8 2.56 -12.21 0.52
C TYR A 8 1.85 -13.34 1.26
N GLY A 9 2.50 -14.51 1.35
CA GLY A 9 1.94 -15.68 2.00
C GLY A 9 0.91 -16.43 1.14
N ASN A 10 0.36 -17.48 1.73
CA ASN A 10 -0.69 -18.30 1.14
C ASN A 10 -2.04 -17.64 1.36
N ILE A 11 -2.85 -17.62 0.32
CA ILE A 11 -4.20 -17.05 0.33
C ILE A 11 -5.19 -18.19 0.26
N GLU A 12 -6.08 -18.26 1.24
CA GLU A 12 -7.21 -19.17 1.29
C GLU A 12 -8.51 -18.36 1.07
N ILE A 13 -9.43 -18.90 0.28
CA ILE A 13 -10.79 -18.39 0.16
C ILE A 13 -11.74 -19.48 0.64
N ASN A 14 -12.41 -19.23 1.76
CA ASN A 14 -13.30 -20.20 2.37
C ASN A 14 -14.70 -20.23 1.68
N SER A 15 -15.61 -21.07 2.19
CA SER A 15 -16.97 -21.20 1.66
C SER A 15 -17.84 -19.95 1.81
N ASN A 16 -17.53 -19.09 2.79
CA ASN A 16 -18.20 -17.81 3.00
C ASN A 16 -17.68 -16.72 2.06
N GLY A 17 -16.54 -16.95 1.40
CA GLY A 17 -15.86 -15.97 0.55
C GLY A 17 -14.87 -15.08 1.30
N ASP A 18 -14.51 -15.44 2.53
CA ASP A 18 -13.51 -14.72 3.32
C ASP A 18 -12.12 -15.00 2.76
N PHE A 19 -11.32 -13.95 2.63
CA PHE A 19 -9.92 -14.05 2.24
C PHE A 19 -9.08 -14.16 3.49
N ILE A 20 -8.32 -15.25 3.58
CA ILE A 20 -7.48 -15.54 4.73
C ILE A 20 -6.05 -15.71 4.27
N ARG A 21 -5.13 -14.99 4.92
CA ARG A 21 -3.72 -15.03 4.65
C ARG A 21 -3.02 -15.87 5.70
N THR A 22 -2.17 -16.80 5.27
CA THR A 22 -1.31 -17.60 6.14
C THR A 22 0.15 -17.45 5.72
N PHE A 23 1.04 -17.17 6.67
CA PHE A 23 2.46 -16.99 6.43
C PHE A 23 3.27 -17.42 7.65
N SER A 24 4.49 -17.87 7.39
CA SER A 24 5.36 -18.45 8.42
C SER A 24 6.62 -17.61 8.62
N TYR A 25 7.01 -17.45 9.88
CA TYR A 25 8.30 -16.91 10.29
C TYR A 25 9.02 -17.96 11.13
N GLY A 26 9.98 -18.66 10.52
CA GLY A 26 10.67 -19.77 11.18
C GLY A 26 9.67 -20.86 11.60
N ARG A 27 9.58 -21.12 12.91
CA ARG A 27 8.68 -22.14 13.49
C ARG A 27 7.25 -21.66 13.72
N HIS A 28 6.99 -20.36 13.64
CA HIS A 28 5.67 -19.80 13.93
C HIS A 28 4.91 -19.53 12.62
N SER A 29 3.64 -19.90 12.59
CA SER A 29 2.71 -19.57 11.52
C SER A 29 1.67 -18.58 12.04
N LYS A 30 1.36 -17.57 11.24
CA LYS A 30 0.30 -16.60 11.52
C LYS A 30 -0.78 -16.73 10.45
N LYS A 31 -2.04 -16.79 10.90
CA LYS A 31 -3.24 -16.80 10.06
C LYS A 31 -4.08 -15.57 10.40
N GLU A 32 -4.47 -14.80 9.38
CA GLU A 32 -5.25 -13.58 9.57
C GLU A 32 -6.21 -13.34 8.39
N GLY A 33 -7.35 -12.70 8.66
CA GLY A 33 -8.26 -12.26 7.61
C GLY A 33 -7.70 -11.04 6.87
N ILE A 34 -7.98 -10.94 5.57
CA ILE A 34 -7.67 -9.75 4.76
C ILE A 34 -8.92 -9.23 4.07
N TYR A 35 -8.94 -7.94 3.76
CA TYR A 35 -10.04 -7.33 3.04
C TYR A 35 -10.20 -7.96 1.65
N SER A 36 -11.42 -8.34 1.30
CA SER A 36 -11.75 -9.01 0.03
C SER A 36 -11.42 -8.12 -1.18
N PRO A 37 -10.44 -8.48 -2.03
CA PRO A 37 -10.16 -7.75 -3.26
C PRO A 37 -11.33 -7.78 -4.25
N ILE A 38 -12.17 -8.82 -4.18
CA ILE A 38 -13.40 -8.91 -4.98
C ILE A 38 -14.39 -7.83 -4.54
N THR A 39 -14.56 -7.63 -3.23
CA THR A 39 -15.45 -6.58 -2.72
C THR A 39 -14.94 -5.19 -3.10
N GLN A 40 -13.61 -5.00 -3.08
CA GLN A 40 -12.98 -3.79 -3.58
C GLN A 40 -13.34 -3.56 -5.06
N ASN A 41 -13.20 -4.59 -5.91
CA ASN A 41 -13.56 -4.52 -7.32
C ASN A 41 -15.03 -4.18 -7.55
N ARG A 42 -15.93 -4.81 -6.79
CA ARG A 42 -17.36 -4.51 -6.86
C ARG A 42 -17.62 -3.02 -6.60
N ARG A 43 -16.96 -2.41 -5.61
CA ARG A 43 -17.09 -0.96 -5.34
C ARG A 43 -16.61 -0.10 -6.51
N HIS A 44 -15.49 -0.46 -7.14
CA HIS A 44 -15.01 0.25 -8.33
C HIS A 44 -15.98 0.12 -9.50
N LEU A 45 -16.57 -1.07 -9.72
CA LEU A 45 -17.58 -1.27 -10.75
C LEU A 45 -18.86 -0.46 -10.48
N GLU A 46 -19.35 -0.42 -9.24
CA GLU A 46 -20.51 0.43 -8.89
C GLU A 46 -20.24 1.91 -9.13
N LEU A 47 -19.04 2.39 -8.79
CA LEU A 47 -18.64 3.77 -9.06
C LEU A 47 -18.65 4.07 -10.57
N ILE A 48 -18.06 3.19 -11.38
CA ILE A 48 -18.06 3.34 -12.85
C ILE A 48 -19.49 3.33 -13.40
N LYS A 49 -20.35 2.44 -12.90
CA LYS A 49 -21.76 2.34 -13.30
C LYS A 49 -22.51 3.65 -13.03
N GLN A 50 -22.34 4.24 -11.85
CA GLN A 50 -22.96 5.51 -11.48
C GLN A 50 -22.48 6.66 -12.37
N ILE A 51 -21.16 6.80 -12.51
CA ILE A 51 -20.54 7.86 -13.32
C ILE A 51 -21.01 7.79 -14.79
N ARG A 52 -20.98 6.60 -15.39
CA ARG A 52 -21.35 6.38 -16.80
C ARG A 52 -22.86 6.41 -17.02
N GLY A 53 -23.64 6.03 -16.02
CA GLY A 53 -25.10 6.09 -16.05
C GLY A 53 -25.62 7.52 -15.96
N ALA A 54 -24.93 8.41 -15.23
CA ALA A 54 -25.33 9.80 -15.04
C ALA A 54 -25.28 10.64 -16.32
N GLU A 55 -24.41 10.31 -17.28
CA GLU A 55 -24.33 11.01 -18.58
C GLU A 55 -25.47 10.66 -19.54
N LYS A 56 -26.26 9.62 -19.22
CA LYS A 56 -27.23 9.04 -20.16
C LYS A 56 -28.64 9.51 -19.85
N ASN A 57 -29.40 9.78 -20.92
CA ASN A 57 -30.86 9.95 -20.81
C ASN A 57 -31.51 8.69 -20.24
N ALA A 58 -32.69 8.84 -19.61
CA ALA A 58 -33.33 7.79 -18.81
C ALA A 58 -33.44 6.42 -19.52
N LEU A 59 -33.87 6.38 -20.79
CA LEU A 59 -34.00 5.13 -21.56
C LEU A 59 -32.65 4.46 -21.80
N LEU A 60 -31.63 5.23 -22.20
CA LEU A 60 -30.28 4.73 -22.44
C LEU A 60 -29.61 4.28 -21.15
N ARG A 61 -29.89 4.94 -20.02
CA ARG A 61 -29.40 4.54 -18.70
C ARG A 61 -29.91 3.15 -18.32
N ILE A 62 -31.21 2.88 -18.51
CA ILE A 62 -31.80 1.57 -18.20
C ILE A 62 -31.13 0.46 -19.05
N ALA A 63 -30.98 0.69 -20.36
CA ALA A 63 -30.33 -0.27 -21.24
C ALA A 63 -28.85 -0.51 -20.84
N PHE A 64 -28.14 0.56 -20.51
CA PHE A 64 -26.76 0.51 -20.03
C PHE A 64 -26.63 -0.29 -18.72
N GLU A 65 -27.46 0.00 -17.72
CA GLU A 65 -27.40 -0.65 -16.41
C GLU A 65 -27.70 -2.15 -16.49
N LYS A 66 -28.63 -2.56 -17.37
CA LYS A 66 -28.95 -3.96 -17.61
C LYS A 66 -27.75 -4.74 -18.19
N ASN A 67 -27.02 -4.12 -19.11
CA ASN A 67 -25.89 -4.75 -19.79
C ASN A 67 -24.53 -4.45 -19.12
N PHE A 68 -24.52 -3.75 -17.98
CA PHE A 68 -23.29 -3.22 -17.40
C PHE A 68 -22.30 -4.33 -17.02
N TYR A 69 -22.71 -5.34 -16.27
CA TYR A 69 -21.79 -6.38 -15.78
C TYR A 69 -21.34 -7.36 -16.87
N ASN A 70 -22.03 -7.40 -18.01
CA ASN A 70 -21.58 -8.17 -19.18
C ASN A 70 -20.39 -7.47 -19.85
N ASN A 71 -20.43 -6.13 -19.91
CA ASN A 71 -19.41 -5.30 -20.55
C ASN A 71 -18.26 -4.89 -19.60
N TYR A 72 -18.55 -4.74 -18.30
CA TYR A 72 -17.59 -4.32 -17.28
C TYR A 72 -17.31 -5.47 -16.31
N ARG A 73 -16.48 -6.41 -16.77
CA ARG A 73 -16.05 -7.57 -15.98
C ARG A 73 -14.88 -7.20 -15.06
N SER A 74 -14.78 -7.86 -13.91
CA SER A 74 -13.64 -7.69 -12.99
C SER A 74 -12.94 -8.99 -12.67
N VAL A 75 -11.62 -8.94 -12.55
CA VAL A 75 -10.78 -10.05 -12.09
C VAL A 75 -9.73 -9.55 -11.12
N VAL A 76 -9.42 -10.36 -10.11
CA VAL A 76 -8.32 -10.14 -9.16
C VAL A 76 -7.14 -10.99 -9.61
N VAL A 77 -5.98 -10.36 -9.75
CA VAL A 77 -4.74 -11.02 -10.16
C VAL A 77 -3.76 -11.00 -8.99
N LEU A 78 -3.39 -12.19 -8.51
CA LEU A 78 -2.33 -12.35 -7.52
C LEU A 78 -0.98 -12.32 -8.23
N ALA A 79 -0.28 -11.19 -8.07
CA ALA A 79 0.95 -10.88 -8.79
C ALA A 79 2.19 -11.56 -8.21
N ASN A 80 2.17 -11.93 -6.93
CA ASN A 80 3.30 -12.56 -6.28
C ASN A 80 3.42 -14.03 -6.72
N PRO A 81 4.50 -14.45 -7.41
CA PRO A 81 4.67 -15.83 -7.85
C PRO A 81 4.80 -16.82 -6.70
N LYS A 82 5.19 -16.35 -5.50
CA LYS A 82 5.33 -17.18 -4.28
C LYS A 82 4.01 -17.42 -3.57
N THR A 83 2.93 -16.75 -3.97
CA THR A 83 1.61 -16.92 -3.34
C THR A 83 0.93 -18.18 -3.84
N VAL A 84 0.58 -19.06 -2.91
CA VAL A 84 -0.31 -20.19 -3.17
C VAL A 84 -1.75 -19.77 -2.92
N LEU A 85 -2.62 -20.00 -3.90
CA LEU A 85 -4.06 -19.75 -3.79
C LEU A 85 -4.80 -21.06 -3.52
N ASN A 86 -5.47 -21.17 -2.38
CA ASN A 86 -6.38 -22.24 -2.05
C ASN A 86 -7.83 -21.73 -2.09
N ALA A 87 -8.54 -22.04 -3.17
CA ALA A 87 -9.95 -21.67 -3.36
C ALA A 87 -10.85 -22.91 -3.55
N LYS A 88 -10.43 -24.08 -3.04
CA LYS A 88 -11.17 -25.35 -3.24
C LYS A 88 -12.61 -25.27 -2.73
N PHE A 89 -12.81 -24.63 -1.59
CA PHE A 89 -14.11 -24.50 -0.92
C PHE A 89 -14.87 -23.23 -1.30
N ALA A 90 -14.25 -22.31 -2.04
CA ALA A 90 -14.90 -21.08 -2.48
C ALA A 90 -16.01 -21.41 -3.49
N LYS A 91 -17.10 -20.62 -3.44
CA LYS A 91 -18.16 -20.65 -4.45
C LYS A 91 -17.58 -20.42 -5.84
N LYS A 92 -18.16 -21.07 -6.87
CA LYS A 92 -17.67 -20.98 -8.27
C LYS A 92 -17.55 -19.52 -8.75
N GLU A 93 -18.52 -18.69 -8.39
CA GLU A 93 -18.54 -17.25 -8.71
C GLU A 93 -17.34 -16.50 -8.13
N VAL A 94 -16.90 -16.84 -6.92
CA VAL A 94 -15.75 -16.24 -6.24
C VAL A 94 -14.45 -16.78 -6.81
N ARG A 95 -14.36 -18.11 -6.97
CA ARG A 95 -13.18 -18.79 -7.49
C ARG A 95 -12.80 -18.34 -8.89
N ASN A 96 -13.78 -18.09 -9.76
CA ASN A 96 -13.53 -17.65 -11.12
C ASN A 96 -13.09 -16.17 -11.23
N GLN A 97 -13.15 -15.41 -10.13
CA GLN A 97 -12.76 -14.00 -10.09
C GLN A 97 -11.34 -13.78 -9.54
N VAL A 98 -10.64 -14.82 -9.09
CA VAL A 98 -9.28 -14.70 -8.53
C VAL A 98 -8.37 -15.66 -9.27
N ILE A 99 -7.36 -15.10 -9.92
CA ILE A 99 -6.38 -15.86 -10.70
C ILE A 99 -4.95 -15.49 -10.28
N ARG A 100 -3.99 -16.35 -10.60
CA ARG A 100 -2.57 -15.98 -10.52
C ARG A 100 -2.14 -15.26 -11.80
N ALA A 101 -1.04 -14.50 -11.72
CA ALA A 101 -0.54 -13.71 -12.84
C ALA A 101 -0.28 -14.49 -14.13
N ASP A 102 0.23 -15.73 -14.02
CA ASP A 102 0.49 -16.63 -15.15
C ASP A 102 -0.78 -17.02 -15.92
N GLN A 103 -1.95 -16.96 -15.28
CA GLN A 103 -3.24 -17.34 -15.86
C GLN A 103 -3.93 -16.16 -16.57
N LEU A 104 -3.42 -14.93 -16.45
CA LEU A 104 -4.11 -13.73 -16.95
C LEU A 104 -4.29 -13.76 -18.47
N ALA A 105 -3.27 -14.15 -19.22
CA ALA A 105 -3.36 -14.18 -20.68
C ALA A 105 -4.39 -15.22 -21.17
N GLU A 106 -4.47 -16.38 -20.51
CA GLU A 106 -5.47 -17.41 -20.82
C GLU A 106 -6.87 -16.94 -20.42
N TYR A 107 -7.01 -16.28 -19.26
CA TYR A 107 -8.27 -15.69 -18.82
C TYR A 107 -8.81 -14.68 -19.84
N ILE A 108 -7.97 -13.76 -20.34
CA ILE A 108 -8.37 -12.76 -21.34
C ILE A 108 -8.84 -13.46 -22.62
N ARG A 109 -8.04 -14.39 -23.17
CA ARG A 109 -8.42 -15.15 -24.38
C ARG A 109 -9.74 -15.89 -24.21
N LYS A 110 -9.98 -16.46 -23.03
CA LYS A 110 -11.23 -17.16 -22.72
C LYS A 110 -12.42 -16.20 -22.72
N VAL A 111 -12.28 -15.04 -22.09
CA VAL A 111 -13.33 -14.00 -22.04
C VAL A 111 -13.62 -13.46 -23.43
N ASP A 112 -12.60 -13.22 -24.25
CA ASP A 112 -12.75 -12.72 -25.62
C ASP A 112 -13.40 -13.75 -26.57
N ALA A 113 -13.29 -15.04 -26.25
CA ALA A 113 -13.90 -16.12 -27.01
C ALA A 113 -15.36 -16.41 -26.60
N GLU A 114 -15.93 -15.71 -25.62
CA GLU A 114 -17.31 -15.92 -25.21
C GLU A 114 -18.30 -15.42 -26.29
N PRO A 115 -19.44 -16.08 -26.52
CA PRO A 115 -20.37 -15.71 -27.60
C PRO A 115 -20.96 -14.30 -27.48
N ASP A 116 -21.05 -13.78 -26.25
CA ASP A 116 -21.56 -12.45 -25.92
C ASP A 116 -20.44 -11.39 -25.81
N ALA A 117 -19.18 -11.76 -26.11
CA ALA A 117 -18.06 -10.83 -26.08
C ALA A 117 -18.24 -9.75 -27.17
N MET A 118 -18.44 -8.51 -26.73
CA MET A 118 -18.50 -7.36 -27.63
C MET A 118 -17.08 -6.83 -27.88
N SER A 119 -16.66 -6.86 -29.15
CA SER A 119 -15.45 -6.15 -29.57
C SER A 119 -15.68 -4.63 -29.51
N SER A 120 -14.75 -3.92 -28.89
CA SER A 120 -14.73 -2.46 -28.86
C SER A 120 -13.82 -1.94 -29.96
N ASN A 121 -14.28 -0.96 -30.74
CA ASN A 121 -13.41 -0.29 -31.71
C ASN A 121 -12.45 0.70 -31.01
N GLU A 122 -11.31 0.97 -31.64
CA GLU A 122 -10.25 1.83 -31.11
C GLU A 122 -10.75 3.23 -30.73
N LYS A 123 -11.52 3.87 -31.62
CA LYS A 123 -12.10 5.19 -31.37
C LYS A 123 -12.98 5.23 -30.13
N TYR A 124 -13.77 4.18 -29.89
CA TYR A 124 -14.59 4.06 -28.70
C TYR A 124 -13.74 3.92 -27.44
N MET A 125 -12.67 3.10 -27.49
CA MET A 125 -11.74 2.96 -26.37
C MET A 125 -11.03 4.27 -26.03
N GLU A 126 -10.60 5.03 -27.05
CA GLU A 126 -9.98 6.34 -26.87
C GLU A 126 -10.95 7.34 -26.22
N ASN A 127 -12.18 7.45 -26.74
CA ASN A 127 -13.21 8.31 -26.15
C ASN A 127 -13.51 7.93 -24.69
N LEU A 128 -13.53 6.64 -24.37
CA LEU A 128 -13.73 6.17 -23.02
C LEU A 128 -12.56 6.55 -22.09
N ALA A 129 -11.32 6.47 -22.59
CA ALA A 129 -10.14 6.90 -21.84
C ALA A 129 -10.16 8.41 -21.57
N GLN A 130 -10.44 9.22 -22.61
CA GLN A 130 -10.56 10.67 -22.49
C GLN A 130 -11.67 11.07 -21.50
N PHE A 131 -12.79 10.36 -21.50
CA PHE A 131 -13.86 10.55 -20.51
C PHE A 131 -13.37 10.34 -19.06
N PHE A 132 -12.65 9.25 -18.77
CA PHE A 132 -12.15 9.03 -17.41
C PHE A 132 -11.08 10.06 -16.99
N VAL A 133 -10.28 10.55 -17.94
CA VAL A 133 -9.32 11.63 -17.70
C VAL A 133 -10.05 12.95 -17.37
N SER A 134 -11.12 13.29 -18.09
CA SER A 134 -11.82 14.57 -17.89
C SER A 134 -12.48 14.68 -16.51
N ILE A 135 -12.90 13.56 -15.94
CA ILE A 135 -13.50 13.51 -14.59
C ILE A 135 -12.48 13.30 -13.47
N HIS A 136 -11.21 13.04 -13.80
CA HIS A 136 -10.18 12.77 -12.81
C HIS A 136 -9.93 14.00 -11.92
N LYS A 137 -10.05 13.81 -10.60
CA LYS A 137 -9.70 14.82 -9.61
C LYS A 137 -8.40 14.39 -8.91
N LYS A 138 -7.35 15.19 -9.07
CA LYS A 138 -6.08 14.94 -8.39
C LYS A 138 -6.30 15.01 -6.87
N PRO A 139 -6.02 13.93 -6.10
CA PRO A 139 -6.13 14.00 -4.67
C PRO A 139 -5.11 15.00 -4.11
N LYS A 140 -5.57 15.92 -3.25
CA LYS A 140 -4.69 16.79 -2.47
C LYS A 140 -4.12 15.94 -1.33
N ALA A 141 -3.02 15.23 -1.60
CA ALA A 141 -2.35 14.42 -0.60
C ALA A 141 -1.55 15.36 0.31
N ASP A 142 -2.13 15.73 1.46
CA ASP A 142 -1.40 16.37 2.53
C ASP A 142 -0.84 15.30 3.46
N TYR A 143 0.45 14.98 3.27
CA TYR A 143 1.13 14.00 4.11
C TYR A 143 1.50 14.54 5.49
N THR A 144 1.41 15.86 5.73
CA THR A 144 1.83 16.47 6.99
C THR A 144 1.05 15.92 8.17
N GLU A 145 -0.26 15.66 8.01
CA GLU A 145 -1.09 15.11 9.09
C GLU A 145 -0.71 13.68 9.49
N LYS A 146 -0.33 12.84 8.51
CA LYS A 146 0.18 11.49 8.78
C LYS A 146 1.46 11.53 9.61
N PHE A 147 2.34 12.49 9.34
CA PHE A 147 3.57 12.67 10.10
C PHE A 147 3.33 13.34 11.45
N ARG A 148 2.34 14.24 11.56
CA ARG A 148 1.93 14.87 12.83
C ARG A 148 1.46 13.85 13.85
N ILE A 149 0.65 12.89 13.43
CA ILE A 149 0.16 11.82 14.31
C ILE A 149 1.34 10.99 14.83
N LEU A 150 2.28 10.61 13.96
CA LEU A 150 3.46 9.84 14.36
C LEU A 150 4.36 10.59 15.34
N VAL A 151 4.51 11.91 15.17
CA VAL A 151 5.28 12.77 16.10
C VAL A 151 4.57 12.87 17.46
N ASN A 152 3.26 13.09 17.46
CA ASN A 152 2.48 13.19 18.70
C ASN A 152 2.40 11.86 19.46
N GLU A 153 2.35 10.71 18.77
CA GLU A 153 2.40 9.39 19.39
C GLU A 153 3.79 9.09 20.00
N THR A 154 4.87 9.61 19.43
CA THR A 154 6.20 9.49 20.02
C THR A 154 6.43 10.42 21.21
N ASP A 155 5.73 11.55 21.27
CA ASP A 155 5.82 12.50 22.39
C ASP A 155 5.00 12.06 23.61
N SER A 156 3.95 11.24 23.45
CA SER A 156 3.15 10.73 24.57
C SER A 156 3.82 9.62 25.40
N ASP A 157 4.94 9.04 24.93
CA ASP A 157 5.63 7.92 25.59
C ASP A 157 7.00 8.29 26.19
N THR A 158 7.38 9.56 26.21
CA THR A 158 8.63 10.02 26.85
C THR A 158 8.41 11.15 27.85
N SER A 159 7.51 10.91 28.81
CA SER A 159 7.57 11.63 30.09
C SER A 159 8.65 11.04 30.99
N GLU A 160 9.93 11.24 30.65
CA GLU A 160 10.99 11.21 31.67
C GLU A 160 11.48 12.64 31.93
N VAL A 161 11.03 13.11 33.09
CA VAL A 161 11.32 14.38 33.74
C VAL A 161 12.83 14.57 33.88
N TYR A 162 13.37 15.61 33.26
CA TYR A 162 14.62 16.23 33.74
C TYR A 162 14.25 17.45 34.60
N PRO A 163 14.78 17.56 35.82
CA PRO A 163 14.40 18.63 36.74
C PRO A 163 14.79 19.99 36.18
N SER A 164 13.82 20.90 36.15
CA SER A 164 14.02 22.33 35.94
C SER A 164 14.91 22.90 37.05
N GLY A 165 16.21 22.95 36.79
CA GLY A 165 17.15 23.83 37.48
C GLY A 165 17.18 25.18 36.77
N GLU A 166 16.81 26.23 37.50
CA GLU A 166 16.69 27.62 37.08
C GLU A 166 17.92 28.15 36.32
N VAL A 167 17.70 28.79 35.17
CA VAL A 167 18.69 29.64 34.50
C VAL A 167 18.04 31.00 34.25
N GLN A 168 18.61 32.02 34.90
CA GLN A 168 18.29 33.42 34.65
C GLN A 168 18.79 33.85 33.26
N SER A 169 17.99 34.73 32.66
CA SER A 169 18.12 35.34 31.34
C SER A 169 19.43 36.11 31.12
N GLY A 170 20.01 35.92 29.93
CA GLY A 170 20.87 36.87 29.23
C GLY A 170 21.07 36.42 27.77
N PRO A 171 20.53 37.14 26.77
CA PRO A 171 20.48 36.73 25.35
C PRO A 171 21.78 37.19 24.64
N ASP A 172 22.26 36.62 23.55
CA ASP A 172 21.59 36.36 22.27
C ASP A 172 22.13 35.11 21.57
N ALA A 173 21.24 34.54 20.76
CA ALA A 173 21.36 33.27 20.08
C ALA A 173 22.12 33.38 18.74
N GLU A 174 22.94 32.37 18.44
CA GLU A 174 23.03 31.73 17.11
C GLU A 174 23.95 30.50 17.16
N SER A 175 23.36 29.30 17.13
CA SER A 175 23.76 28.25 16.18
C SER A 175 22.81 27.06 16.32
N ASN A 176 21.99 26.92 15.29
CA ASN A 176 21.10 25.80 15.04
C ASN A 176 21.96 24.54 14.88
N GLN A 177 22.00 23.65 15.86
CA GLN A 177 22.75 22.40 15.71
C GLN A 177 21.87 21.38 14.97
N ASP A 178 22.14 21.23 13.67
CA ASP A 178 21.58 20.19 12.82
C ASP A 178 21.75 18.81 13.47
N VAL A 179 20.62 18.18 13.80
CA VAL A 179 20.60 16.83 14.38
C VAL A 179 21.03 15.83 13.30
N ILE A 180 22.25 15.30 13.44
CA ILE A 180 22.80 14.29 12.51
C ILE A 180 22.08 12.95 12.72
N ILE A 181 21.55 12.39 11.64
CA ILE A 181 20.75 11.15 11.65
C ILE A 181 21.54 9.95 11.12
N CYS A 182 21.40 8.80 11.78
CA CYS A 182 22.05 7.55 11.42
C CYS A 182 21.50 7.00 10.10
N PRO A 183 22.35 6.79 9.06
CA PRO A 183 21.88 6.30 7.75
C PRO A 183 21.41 4.85 7.78
N LYS A 184 21.72 4.08 8.85
CA LYS A 184 21.30 2.67 8.97
C LYS A 184 19.90 2.50 9.56
N CYS A 185 19.45 3.40 10.42
CA CYS A 185 18.20 3.20 11.18
C CYS A 185 17.38 4.46 11.44
N GLY A 186 17.83 5.63 11.01
CA GLY A 186 17.11 6.89 11.19
C GLY A 186 17.14 7.47 12.61
N ALA A 187 17.85 6.86 13.56
CA ALA A 187 17.99 7.39 14.92
C ALA A 187 19.03 8.53 14.98
N PRO A 188 18.91 9.49 15.92
CA PRO A 188 19.91 10.55 16.09
C PRO A 188 21.28 9.95 16.44
N MET A 189 22.34 10.63 16.01
CA MET A 189 23.72 10.25 16.30
C MET A 189 24.32 11.10 17.41
N VAL A 190 25.19 10.48 18.21
CA VAL A 190 25.89 11.12 19.32
C VAL A 190 27.37 11.21 18.98
N ARG A 191 28.00 12.35 19.27
CA ARG A 191 29.44 12.53 19.08
C ARG A 191 30.20 11.76 20.15
N CYS A 192 31.09 10.88 19.73
CA CYS A 192 31.89 9.99 20.56
C CYS A 192 33.37 10.17 20.24
N LYS A 193 34.24 9.97 21.23
CA LYS A 193 35.70 9.95 21.05
C LYS A 193 36.21 8.52 21.13
N ALA A 194 36.97 8.07 20.13
CA ALA A 194 37.55 6.73 20.14
C ALA A 194 38.59 6.62 21.26
N THR A 195 38.45 5.62 22.12
CA THR A 195 39.33 5.43 23.29
C THR A 195 40.43 4.39 23.07
N LYS A 196 40.36 3.60 21.99
CA LYS A 196 41.27 2.48 21.70
C LYS A 196 41.51 2.32 20.19
N GLY A 197 42.68 1.78 19.81
CA GLY A 197 43.05 1.49 18.42
C GLY A 197 43.77 2.65 17.70
N GLN A 198 44.01 2.49 16.40
CA GLN A 198 44.77 3.46 15.59
C GLN A 198 44.09 4.83 15.46
N ASN A 199 42.77 4.89 15.68
CA ASN A 199 41.97 6.13 15.66
C ASN A 199 41.72 6.68 17.08
N ALA A 200 42.42 6.20 18.11
CA ALA A 200 42.24 6.68 19.47
C ALA A 200 42.49 8.20 19.55
N GLY A 201 41.56 8.93 20.18
CA GLY A 201 41.57 10.37 20.24
C GLY A 201 40.69 11.05 19.18
N ASN A 202 40.31 10.37 18.09
CA ASN A 202 39.46 10.98 17.06
C ASN A 202 37.98 10.94 17.43
N GLU A 203 37.25 11.98 17.01
CA GLU A 203 35.81 12.07 17.18
C GLU A 203 35.06 11.42 16.01
N PHE A 204 33.97 10.74 16.31
CA PHE A 204 33.06 10.17 15.33
C PHE A 204 31.63 10.23 15.86
N TYR A 205 30.65 10.24 14.98
CA TYR A 205 29.26 10.10 15.34
C TYR A 205 28.89 8.61 15.45
N GLY A 206 28.43 8.18 16.63
CA GLY A 206 27.90 6.85 16.88
C GLY A 206 26.38 6.86 16.98
N CYS A 207 25.72 5.81 16.50
CA CYS A 207 24.26 5.68 16.62
C CYS A 207 23.82 5.60 18.09
N SER A 208 22.84 6.42 18.50
CA SER A 208 22.24 6.39 19.84
C SER A 208 21.64 5.02 20.22
N LYS A 209 21.27 4.20 19.24
CA LYS A 209 20.73 2.84 19.46
C LYS A 209 21.82 1.75 19.58
N PHE A 210 23.09 2.10 19.77
CA PHE A 210 24.13 1.11 20.06
C PHE A 210 23.81 0.36 21.38
N PRO A 211 24.00 -0.98 21.50
CA PRO A 211 24.66 -1.90 20.55
C PRO A 211 23.74 -2.48 19.47
N LYS A 212 22.43 -2.20 19.51
CA LYS A 212 21.42 -2.74 18.56
C LYS A 212 21.64 -2.22 17.13
N CYS A 213 22.16 -0.99 16.98
CA CYS A 213 22.59 -0.45 15.70
C CYS A 213 24.03 0.08 15.81
N ARG A 214 24.94 -0.46 14.99
CA ARG A 214 26.36 -0.06 14.93
C ARG A 214 26.62 0.87 13.73
N GLY A 215 25.79 1.90 13.59
CA GLY A 215 26.01 2.97 12.62
C GLY A 215 27.09 3.92 13.14
N ILE A 216 28.07 4.24 12.29
CA ILE A 216 29.18 5.15 12.58
C ILE A 216 29.32 6.10 11.38
N LEU A 217 29.55 7.37 11.66
CA LEU A 217 29.86 8.40 10.67
C LEU A 217 31.09 9.15 11.19
N ASN A 218 32.20 9.07 10.46
CA ASN A 218 33.45 9.71 10.88
C ASN A 218 33.33 11.22 10.63
N VAL A 219 33.82 12.01 11.59
CA VAL A 219 34.05 13.43 11.36
C VAL A 219 35.35 13.53 10.55
N GLN A 220 35.30 14.16 9.38
CA GLN A 220 36.51 14.41 8.56
C GLN A 220 37.39 15.48 9.21
#